data_AF-A0A940QEG9-F1
#
_entry.id   AF-A0A940QEG9-F1
#
_cell.length_a   1.000
_cell.length_b   1.000
_cell.length_c   1.000
_cell.angle_alpha   90.00
_cell.angle_beta   90.00
_cell.angle_gamma   90.00
#
_symmetry.space_group_name_H-M   'P 1'
#
loop_
_entity.id
_entity.type
_entity.pdbx_description
1 polymer ?
#
loop_
_entity_poly.entity_id
_entity_poly.type
_entity_poly.pdbx_seq_one_letter_code
_entity_poly.pdbx_strand_id
1 'polypeptide(L)'
;MGIGKRIKELRERMGITQEDLARRIGVTPSAVGNYERDFSHPREEVLYKLFSALNCEPNEIFADQFDAAKAPGQIHLKKYLELDEHGRELVDACTEIEYQRCTESLVMVAARSFSKEASPQPMRLEKRPGGGSVLDLPDYKEV
;
A
#
# COMPACT_ATOMS: atom_id res chain seq x y z
N MET A 1 -1.75 -23.91 -13.37
CA MET A 1 -2.19 -22.51 -13.29
C MET A 1 -0.96 -21.67 -13.53
N GLY A 2 -0.88 -21.00 -14.68
CA GLY A 2 0.25 -20.15 -15.03
C GLY A 2 -0.22 -18.72 -15.33
N ILE A 3 0.72 -17.89 -15.80
CA ILE A 3 0.45 -16.51 -16.20
C ILE A 3 -0.17 -16.38 -17.60
N GLY A 4 -0.32 -17.49 -18.33
CA GLY A 4 -0.71 -17.51 -19.74
C GLY A 4 -2.06 -16.86 -20.02
N LYS A 5 -3.07 -17.20 -19.21
CA LYS A 5 -4.40 -16.57 -19.31
C LYS A 5 -4.31 -15.05 -19.18
N ARG A 6 -3.49 -14.56 -18.25
CA ARG A 6 -3.33 -13.13 -17.99
C ARG A 6 -2.58 -12.41 -19.12
N ILE A 7 -1.55 -13.05 -19.69
CA ILE A 7 -0.86 -12.55 -20.90
C ILE A 7 -1.87 -12.36 -22.03
N LYS A 8 -2.76 -13.33 -22.24
CA LYS A 8 -3.81 -13.26 -23.28
C LYS A 8 -4.77 -12.09 -23.02
N GLU A 9 -5.28 -11.96 -21.79
CA GLU A 9 -6.19 -10.86 -21.41
C GLU A 9 -5.55 -9.49 -21.64
N LEU A 10 -4.29 -9.31 -21.24
CA LEU A 10 -3.56 -8.05 -21.42
C LEU A 10 -3.32 -7.75 -22.91
N ARG A 11 -2.97 -8.76 -23.70
CA ARG A 11 -2.80 -8.64 -25.15
C ARG A 11 -4.10 -8.20 -25.82
N GLU A 12 -5.21 -8.83 -25.46
CA GLU A 12 -6.55 -8.51 -26.00
C GLU A 12 -7.02 -7.13 -25.57
N ARG A 13 -6.73 -6.72 -24.32
CA ARG A 13 -6.99 -5.36 -23.81
C ARG A 13 -6.29 -4.28 -24.64
N MET A 14 -5.10 -4.59 -25.17
CA MET A 14 -4.35 -3.69 -26.06
C MET A 14 -4.76 -3.79 -27.53
N GLY A 15 -5.62 -4.74 -27.90
CA GLY A 15 -6.06 -4.93 -29.29
C GLY A 15 -4.96 -5.40 -30.25
N ILE A 16 -3.90 -6.04 -29.74
CA ILE A 16 -2.78 -6.53 -30.57
C ILE A 16 -2.87 -8.04 -30.84
N THR A 17 -2.36 -8.50 -31.97
CA THR A 17 -2.34 -9.93 -32.32
C THR A 17 -1.20 -10.67 -31.60
N GLN A 18 -1.26 -12.01 -31.59
CA GLN A 18 -0.14 -12.83 -31.09
C GLN A 18 1.15 -12.60 -31.88
N GLU A 19 1.02 -12.34 -33.20
CA GLU A 19 2.15 -12.01 -34.08
C GLU A 19 2.77 -10.66 -33.73
N ASP A 20 1.94 -9.66 -33.43
CA ASP A 20 2.42 -8.34 -32.98
C ASP A 20 3.18 -8.44 -31.65
N LEU A 21 2.61 -9.17 -30.69
CA LEU A 21 3.26 -9.38 -29.40
C LEU A 21 4.58 -10.14 -29.57
N ALA A 22 4.60 -11.18 -30.40
CA ALA A 22 5.80 -11.95 -30.71
C ALA A 22 6.91 -11.08 -31.30
N ARG A 23 6.58 -10.19 -32.24
CA ARG A 23 7.53 -9.21 -32.80
C ARG A 23 8.08 -8.26 -31.74
N ARG A 24 7.23 -7.75 -30.83
CA ARG A 24 7.64 -6.83 -29.76
C ARG A 24 8.59 -7.47 -28.75
N ILE A 25 8.36 -8.72 -28.39
CA ILE A 25 9.19 -9.42 -27.38
C ILE A 25 10.32 -10.25 -27.99
N GLY A 26 10.42 -10.32 -29.32
CA GLY A 26 11.50 -10.98 -30.04
C GLY A 26 11.43 -12.51 -29.99
N VAL A 27 10.23 -13.08 -30.09
CA VAL A 27 9.99 -14.54 -30.10
C VAL A 27 9.12 -14.93 -31.29
N THR A 28 8.86 -16.24 -31.47
CA THR A 28 7.96 -16.71 -32.53
C THR A 28 6.48 -16.57 -32.09
N PRO A 29 5.53 -16.40 -33.04
CA PRO A 29 4.10 -16.40 -32.71
C PRO A 29 3.64 -17.67 -31.99
N SER A 30 4.23 -18.82 -32.34
CA SER A 30 3.99 -20.10 -31.67
C SER A 30 4.43 -20.07 -30.20
N ALA A 31 5.55 -19.41 -29.87
CA ALA A 31 5.98 -19.24 -28.49
C ALA A 31 4.96 -18.45 -27.67
N VAL A 32 4.43 -17.34 -28.21
CA VAL A 32 3.34 -16.57 -27.57
C VAL A 32 2.10 -17.45 -27.36
N GLY A 33 1.68 -18.20 -28.37
CA GLY A 33 0.56 -19.14 -28.23
C GLY A 33 0.80 -20.27 -27.22
N ASN A 34 2.06 -20.66 -26.99
CA ASN A 34 2.43 -21.61 -25.94
C ASN A 34 2.43 -20.97 -24.55
N TYR A 35 2.86 -19.71 -24.44
CA TYR A 35 2.76 -18.95 -23.19
C TYR A 35 1.30 -18.76 -22.78
N GLU A 36 0.44 -18.31 -23.70
CA GLU A 36 -0.98 -18.03 -23.41
C GLU A 36 -1.78 -19.28 -22.99
N ARG A 37 -1.32 -20.47 -23.40
CA ARG A 37 -1.93 -21.77 -23.05
C ARG A 37 -1.21 -22.49 -21.91
N ASP A 38 -0.26 -21.84 -21.24
CA ASP A 38 0.58 -22.41 -20.19
C ASP A 38 1.36 -23.69 -20.61
N PHE A 39 1.60 -23.89 -21.90
CA PHE A 39 2.40 -25.01 -22.43
C PHE A 39 3.90 -24.83 -22.18
N SER A 40 4.34 -23.59 -22.10
CA SER A 40 5.73 -23.23 -21.79
C SER A 40 5.75 -21.94 -20.98
N HIS A 41 6.81 -21.74 -20.19
CA HIS A 41 7.00 -20.51 -19.44
C HIS A 41 7.97 -19.56 -20.17
N PRO A 42 7.69 -18.24 -20.23
CA PRO A 42 8.65 -17.28 -20.73
C PRO A 42 9.87 -17.24 -19.81
N ARG A 43 11.07 -17.13 -20.40
CA ARG A 43 12.29 -16.88 -19.64
C ARG A 43 12.31 -15.45 -19.11
N GLU A 44 13.14 -15.19 -18.10
CA GLU A 44 13.31 -13.88 -17.47
C GLU A 44 13.46 -12.73 -18.48
N GLU A 45 14.33 -12.87 -19.48
CA GLU A 45 14.51 -11.87 -20.53
C GLU A 45 13.22 -11.57 -21.33
N VAL A 46 12.42 -12.60 -21.61
CA VAL A 46 11.14 -12.46 -22.32
C VAL A 46 10.09 -11.84 -21.40
N LEU A 47 10.15 -12.16 -20.10
CA LEU A 47 9.26 -11.64 -19.08
C LEU A 47 9.38 -10.10 -18.95
N TYR A 48 10.61 -9.58 -18.93
CA TYR A 48 10.83 -8.13 -18.92
C TYR A 48 10.26 -7.45 -20.16
N LYS A 49 10.48 -8.06 -21.33
CA LYS A 49 9.91 -7.55 -22.59
C LYS A 49 8.39 -7.63 -22.60
N LEU A 50 7.78 -8.63 -21.97
CA LEU A 50 6.33 -8.74 -21.82
C LEU A 50 5.77 -7.56 -21.04
N PHE A 51 6.39 -7.18 -19.90
CA PHE A 51 5.93 -6.02 -19.12
C PHE A 51 5.90 -4.74 -19.95
N SER A 52 6.99 -4.47 -20.69
CA SER A 52 7.08 -3.31 -21.57
C SER A 52 6.13 -3.40 -22.77
N ALA A 53 6.03 -4.56 -23.42
CA ALA A 53 5.22 -4.74 -24.62
C ALA A 53 3.71 -4.71 -24.34
N LEU A 54 3.31 -5.16 -23.15
CA LEU A 54 1.93 -5.19 -22.66
C LEU A 54 1.56 -3.97 -21.81
N ASN A 55 2.51 -3.05 -21.58
CA ASN A 55 2.37 -1.88 -20.73
C ASN A 55 1.69 -2.21 -19.39
N CYS A 56 2.25 -3.17 -18.67
CA CYS A 56 1.69 -3.69 -17.43
C CYS A 56 2.78 -3.89 -16.38
N GLU A 57 2.38 -3.81 -15.11
CA GLU A 57 3.28 -4.14 -14.01
C GLU A 57 3.39 -5.67 -13.79
N PRO A 58 4.49 -6.16 -13.21
CA PRO A 58 4.64 -7.58 -12.87
C PRO A 58 3.45 -8.12 -12.07
N ASN A 59 2.97 -7.35 -11.10
CA ASN A 59 1.81 -7.74 -10.29
C ASN A 59 0.54 -7.95 -11.14
N GLU A 60 0.36 -7.23 -12.24
CA GLU A 60 -0.80 -7.45 -13.12
C GLU A 60 -0.73 -8.80 -13.82
N ILE A 61 0.46 -9.25 -14.25
CA ILE A 61 0.67 -10.56 -14.90
C ILE A 61 0.56 -11.70 -13.88
N PHE A 62 1.03 -11.48 -12.66
CA PHE A 62 1.10 -12.49 -11.60
C PHE A 62 -0.09 -12.51 -10.63
N ALA A 63 -1.09 -11.64 -10.82
CA ALA A 63 -2.21 -11.45 -9.91
C ALA A 63 -2.96 -12.75 -9.55
N ASP A 64 -3.09 -13.69 -10.49
CA ASP A 64 -3.78 -14.97 -10.24
C ASP A 64 -2.91 -15.99 -9.48
N GLN A 65 -1.59 -15.81 -9.48
CA GLN A 65 -0.64 -16.67 -8.76
C GLN A 65 -0.35 -16.15 -7.36
N PHE A 66 -0.41 -14.83 -7.18
CA PHE A 66 -0.20 -14.17 -5.91
C PHE A 66 -1.48 -13.47 -5.52
N ASP A 67 -2.20 -14.06 -4.56
CA ASP A 67 -3.33 -13.41 -3.92
C ASP A 67 -2.80 -12.31 -3.01
N ALA A 68 -2.37 -11.21 -3.63
CA ALA A 68 -1.80 -10.07 -2.94
C ALA A 68 -2.82 -9.49 -1.95
N ALA A 69 -4.13 -9.74 -2.17
CA ALA A 69 -5.21 -9.32 -1.28
C ALA A 69 -5.16 -10.04 0.08
N LYS A 70 -4.47 -11.17 0.17
CA LYS A 70 -4.17 -11.87 1.42
C LYS A 70 -2.88 -11.38 2.10
N ALA A 71 -2.07 -10.54 1.46
CA ALA A 71 -0.91 -9.97 2.13
C ALA A 71 -1.41 -9.04 3.25
N PRO A 72 -0.89 -9.18 4.50
CA PRO A 72 -1.37 -8.37 5.63
C PRO A 72 -1.38 -6.87 5.35
N GLY A 73 -0.37 -6.36 4.62
CA GLY A 73 -0.27 -4.95 4.25
C GLY A 73 -1.32 -4.47 3.25
N GLN A 74 -1.89 -5.34 2.42
CA GLN A 74 -2.81 -4.93 1.36
C GLN A 74 -4.21 -4.55 1.89
N ILE A 75 -4.61 -5.17 3.00
CA ILE A 75 -5.83 -4.77 3.75
C ILE A 75 -5.68 -3.36 4.30
N HIS A 76 -4.52 -3.03 4.89
CA HIS A 76 -4.26 -1.70 5.43
C HIS A 76 -4.18 -0.64 4.33
N LEU A 77 -3.52 -0.96 3.21
CA LEU A 77 -3.44 -0.06 2.06
C LEU A 77 -4.81 0.28 1.50
N LYS A 78 -5.68 -0.73 1.31
CA LYS A 78 -7.04 -0.49 0.81
C LYS A 78 -7.82 0.45 1.73
N LYS A 79 -7.79 0.21 3.05
CA LYS A 79 -8.43 1.09 4.03
C LYS A 79 -7.89 2.52 3.94
N TYR A 80 -6.57 2.68 3.84
CA TYR A 80 -5.93 4.00 3.73
C TYR A 80 -6.36 4.76 2.48
N LEU A 81 -6.48 4.09 1.33
CA LEU A 81 -6.94 4.72 0.08
C LEU A 81 -8.41 5.18 0.13
N GLU A 82 -9.24 4.51 0.92
CA GLU A 82 -10.66 4.84 1.13
C GLU A 82 -10.88 5.97 2.13
N LEU A 83 -9.85 6.41 2.88
CA LEU A 83 -9.95 7.53 3.82
C LEU A 83 -10.16 8.87 3.10
N ASP A 84 -10.67 9.86 3.83
CA ASP A 84 -10.64 11.25 3.40
C ASP A 84 -9.25 11.86 3.65
N GLU A 85 -9.08 13.14 3.28
CA GLU A 85 -7.80 13.84 3.42
C GLU A 85 -7.32 13.88 4.88
N HIS A 86 -8.23 14.17 5.81
CA HIS A 86 -7.92 14.23 7.23
C HIS A 86 -7.54 12.86 7.81
N GLY A 87 -8.26 11.80 7.43
CA GLY A 87 -7.95 10.44 7.86
C GLY A 87 -6.58 9.98 7.38
N ARG A 88 -6.20 10.29 6.13
CA ARG A 88 -4.86 9.98 5.61
C ARG A 88 -3.76 10.71 6.37
N GLU A 89 -3.93 12.01 6.62
CA GLU A 89 -2.95 12.83 7.35
C GLU A 89 -2.64 12.25 8.75
N LEU A 90 -3.67 11.82 9.49
CA LEU A 90 -3.49 11.19 10.80
C LEU A 90 -2.73 9.87 10.72
N VAL A 91 -3.05 9.02 9.74
CA VAL A 91 -2.37 7.73 9.56
C VAL A 91 -0.90 7.95 9.19
N ASP A 92 -0.62 8.92 8.31
CA ASP A 92 0.75 9.27 7.92
C ASP A 92 1.57 9.77 9.12
N ALA A 93 0.99 10.66 9.92
CA ALA A 93 1.64 11.19 11.12
C ALA A 93 1.97 10.08 12.13
N CYS A 94 1.01 9.19 12.43
CA CYS A 94 1.23 8.07 13.34
C CYS A 94 2.27 7.09 12.80
N THR A 95 2.22 6.79 11.50
CA THR A 95 3.16 5.87 10.86
C THR A 95 4.58 6.43 10.90
N GLU A 96 4.75 7.72 10.65
CA GLU A 96 6.04 8.40 10.74
C GLU A 96 6.59 8.36 12.18
N ILE A 97 5.77 8.71 13.18
CA ILE A 97 6.19 8.66 14.60
C ILE A 97 6.66 7.25 14.98
N GLU A 98 5.88 6.22 14.62
CA GLU A 98 6.20 4.84 14.93
C GLU A 98 7.40 4.32 14.14
N TYR A 99 7.56 4.76 12.89
CA TYR A 99 8.71 4.44 12.07
C TYR A 99 9.99 4.96 12.71
N GLN A 100 10.02 6.25 13.05
CA GLN A 100 11.15 6.90 13.73
C GLN A 100 11.47 6.22 15.06
N ARG A 101 10.46 5.87 15.87
CA ARG A 101 10.65 5.13 17.13
C ARG A 101 11.31 3.76 16.92
N CYS A 102 10.97 3.07 15.83
CA CYS A 102 11.45 1.72 15.55
C CYS A 102 12.83 1.70 14.88
N THR A 103 13.16 2.70 14.06
CA THR A 103 14.41 2.76 13.30
C THR A 103 15.50 3.52 14.01
N GLU A 104 15.16 4.61 14.69
CA GLU A 104 16.08 5.37 15.52
C GLU A 104 15.93 4.87 16.96
N SER A 105 16.93 4.12 17.44
CA SER A 105 16.96 3.64 18.82
C SER A 105 16.99 4.84 19.77
N LEU A 106 15.80 5.27 20.20
CA LEU A 106 15.49 6.21 21.29
C LEU A 106 16.42 7.44 21.41
N VAL A 107 16.16 8.50 20.63
CA VAL A 107 16.49 9.87 21.06
C VAL A 107 15.40 10.85 20.58
N MET A 108 14.51 11.26 21.49
CA MET A 108 13.69 12.47 21.41
C MET A 108 13.02 12.81 20.05
N VAL A 109 11.74 12.44 19.91
CA VAL A 109 10.79 13.24 19.11
C VAL A 109 9.71 13.73 20.08
N ALA A 110 10.05 14.59 21.04
CA ALA A 110 10.05 16.03 20.81
C ALA A 110 8.84 16.44 19.97
N ALA A 111 7.75 16.74 20.70
CA ALA A 111 6.67 17.65 20.33
C ALA A 111 6.97 18.49 19.08
N ARG A 112 6.78 17.95 17.88
CA ARG A 112 6.62 18.79 16.70
C ARG A 112 5.20 19.32 16.78
N SER A 113 5.12 20.53 17.33
CA SER A 113 4.02 21.45 17.21
C SER A 113 3.41 21.33 15.81
N PHE A 114 2.20 20.78 15.72
CA PHE A 114 1.30 21.00 14.60
C PHE A 114 0.78 22.45 14.67
N SER A 115 1.69 23.41 14.53
CA SER A 115 1.38 24.78 14.15
C SER A 115 2.70 25.47 13.82
N LYS A 116 2.92 25.76 12.54
CA LYS A 116 4.09 26.54 12.11
C LYS A 116 3.96 28.04 12.40
N GLU A 117 2.84 28.52 12.98
CA GLU A 117 2.64 29.96 13.20
C GLU A 117 1.99 30.37 14.53
N ALA A 118 1.61 29.45 15.42
CA ALA A 118 1.05 29.85 16.70
C ALA A 118 2.06 29.68 17.83
N SER A 119 2.52 30.81 18.40
CA SER A 119 3.20 30.82 19.71
C SER A 119 2.35 30.07 20.74
N PRO A 120 2.94 29.17 21.56
CA PRO A 120 2.19 28.40 22.54
C PRO A 120 1.54 29.35 23.55
N GLN A 121 0.21 29.50 23.46
CA GLN A 121 -0.56 30.20 24.48
C GLN A 121 -0.93 29.20 25.59
N PRO A 122 -0.75 29.54 26.86
CA PRO A 122 -1.18 28.69 27.96
C PRO A 122 -2.72 28.55 27.91
N MET A 123 -3.22 27.37 27.58
CA MET A 123 -4.64 27.07 27.72
C MET A 123 -4.99 26.98 29.20
N ARG A 124 -5.71 27.98 29.70
CA ARG A 124 -6.34 27.92 31.02
C ARG A 124 -7.62 27.11 30.90
N LEU A 125 -7.58 25.87 31.37
CA LEU A 125 -8.76 25.01 31.46
C LEU A 125 -9.69 25.55 32.56
N GLU A 126 -10.81 26.13 32.18
CA GLU A 126 -11.89 26.51 33.11
C GLU A 126 -12.68 25.23 33.46
N LYS A 127 -12.82 24.92 34.76
CA LYS A 127 -13.67 23.82 35.21
C LYS A 127 -15.13 24.13 34.82
N ARG A 128 -15.81 23.21 34.15
CA ARG A 128 -17.25 23.32 33.88
C ARG A 128 -18.02 23.37 35.20
N PRO A 129 -18.98 24.29 35.39
CA PRO A 129 -19.78 24.34 36.60
C PRO A 129 -20.55 23.02 36.76
N GLY A 130 -20.35 22.34 37.89
CA GLY A 130 -20.95 21.03 38.20
C GLY A 130 -20.15 19.80 37.77
N GLY A 131 -19.00 19.97 37.10
CA GLY A 131 -18.09 18.85 36.80
C GLY A 131 -17.16 18.58 37.98
N GLY A 132 -17.53 17.63 38.86
CA GLY A 132 -16.59 17.13 39.88
C GLY A 132 -15.33 16.59 39.20
N SER A 133 -14.15 16.95 39.71
CA SER A 133 -12.89 16.37 39.24
C SER A 133 -12.67 15.02 39.94
N VAL A 134 -12.04 14.06 39.26
CA VAL A 134 -11.65 12.77 39.87
C VAL A 134 -10.74 12.95 41.10
N LEU A 135 -10.14 14.13 41.27
CA LEU A 135 -9.34 14.53 42.42
C LEU A 135 -10.16 14.99 43.64
N ASP A 136 -11.49 15.13 43.50
CA ASP A 136 -12.40 15.54 44.58
C ASP A 136 -12.98 14.34 45.36
N LEU A 137 -12.56 13.10 45.05
CA LEU A 137 -12.93 11.92 45.82
C LEU A 137 -12.00 11.81 47.04
N PRO A 138 -12.53 11.64 48.27
CA PRO A 138 -11.68 11.39 49.43
C PRO A 138 -10.93 10.07 49.23
N ASP A 139 -9.62 10.07 49.48
CA ASP A 139 -8.82 8.86 49.55
C ASP A 139 -9.51 7.87 50.49
N TYR A 140 -9.95 6.73 49.97
CA TYR A 140 -10.42 5.64 50.81
C TYR A 140 -9.23 5.16 51.63
N LYS A 141 -9.10 5.68 52.85
CA LYS A 141 -8.20 5.13 53.85
C LYS A 141 -8.69 3.76 54.28
N GLU A 142 -7.74 2.84 54.24
CA GLU A 142 -7.80 1.49 54.77
C GLU A 142 -8.39 1.45 56.19
N VAL A 143 -9.33 0.53 56.41
CA VAL A 143 -9.51 -0.24 57.65
C VAL A 143 -9.79 -1.68 57.27
#